data_AF-E4S4Z0-F1
#
_entry.id   AF-E4S4Z0-F1
#
_cell.length_a   1.000
_cell.length_b   1.000
_cell.length_c   1.000
_cell.angle_alpha   90.00
_cell.angle_beta   90.00
_cell.angle_gamma   90.00
#
_symmetry.space_group_name_H-M   'P 1'
#
loop_
_entity.id
_entity.type
_entity.pdbx_description
1 polymer ?
#
loop_
_entity_poly.entity_id
_entity_poly.type
_entity_poly.pdbx_seq_one_letter_code
_entity_poly.pdbx_strand_id
1 'polypeptide(L)'
;MDFYRVGDKVISLQKIMDEVKKILDLRQKGFSQIEVAEKLKIDRSFISKLEGLGEVRKGKNIAAIGFPVKNKDEVEQVLKSYGINYYLLMTEEERNSFINSLSAAQLLNIMGEYINNFKMFDIVIAMGSDFRLNWFKAFLDCEVITIPLGKSPLKYDVEVDIEELKKILDSIVE
;
A
#
# COMPACT_ATOMS: atom_id res chain seq x y z
N MET A 1 -2.59 -4.96 35.45
CA MET A 1 -3.95 -5.42 35.10
C MET A 1 -4.90 -4.32 35.52
N ASP A 2 -5.44 -3.60 34.55
CA ASP A 2 -6.29 -2.44 34.83
C ASP A 2 -7.74 -2.87 34.84
N PHE A 3 -8.38 -2.71 36.01
CA PHE A 3 -9.79 -3.02 36.21
C PHE A 3 -10.57 -1.72 36.40
N TYR A 4 -11.71 -1.63 35.74
CA TYR A 4 -12.62 -0.49 35.82
C TYR A 4 -13.96 -0.96 36.37
N ARG A 5 -14.49 -0.24 37.36
CA ARG A 5 -15.83 -0.51 37.87
C ARG A 5 -16.84 0.39 37.17
N VAL A 6 -17.80 -0.22 36.47
CA VAL A 6 -18.83 0.48 35.72
C VAL A 6 -20.18 -0.05 36.20
N GLY A 7 -20.84 0.74 37.05
CA GLY A 7 -22.05 0.32 37.76
C GLY A 7 -21.80 -0.94 38.59
N ASP A 8 -22.55 -1.99 38.26
CA ASP A 8 -22.48 -3.31 38.87
C ASP A 8 -21.35 -4.20 38.31
N LYS A 9 -20.68 -3.80 37.23
CA LYS A 9 -19.68 -4.61 36.53
C LYS A 9 -18.24 -4.23 36.86
N VAL A 10 -17.37 -5.23 36.92
CA VAL A 10 -15.91 -5.06 36.92
C VAL A 10 -15.36 -5.48 35.55
N ILE A 11 -14.81 -4.52 34.83
CA ILE A 11 -14.30 -4.66 33.47
C ILE A 11 -12.79 -4.79 33.52
N SER A 12 -12.22 -5.73 32.77
CA SER A 12 -10.77 -5.87 32.59
C SER A 12 -10.36 -5.26 31.25
N LEU A 13 -9.51 -4.23 31.29
CA LEU A 13 -8.99 -3.62 30.06
C LEU A 13 -8.17 -4.61 29.24
N GLN A 14 -7.38 -5.46 29.92
CA GLN A 14 -6.58 -6.49 29.26
C GLN A 14 -7.45 -7.42 28.41
N LYS A 15 -8.56 -7.92 28.97
CA LYS A 15 -9.49 -8.80 28.23
C LYS A 15 -10.09 -8.10 27.02
N ILE A 16 -10.43 -6.81 27.14
CA ILE A 16 -10.94 -6.03 25.99
C ILE A 16 -9.89 -5.95 24.90
N MET A 17 -8.66 -5.58 25.26
CA MET A 17 -7.56 -5.44 24.30
C MET A 17 -7.22 -6.75 23.60
N ASP A 18 -7.23 -7.87 24.32
CA ASP A 18 -6.98 -9.19 23.75
C ASP A 18 -8.07 -9.57 22.72
N GLU A 19 -9.33 -9.24 23.00
CA GLU A 19 -10.43 -9.51 22.08
C GLU A 19 -10.42 -8.59 20.86
N VAL A 20 -10.11 -7.30 21.05
CA VAL A 20 -9.87 -6.34 19.95
C VAL A 20 -8.77 -6.83 19.01
N LYS A 21 -7.66 -7.33 19.55
CA LYS A 21 -6.57 -7.90 18.74
C LYS A 21 -7.01 -9.10 17.92
N LYS A 22 -7.84 -10.01 18.46
CA LYS A 22 -8.38 -11.15 17.71
C LYS A 22 -9.29 -10.70 16.57
N ILE A 23 -10.13 -9.68 16.81
CA ILE A 23 -10.97 -9.11 15.75
C ILE A 23 -10.09 -8.60 14.61
N LEU A 24 -9.09 -7.78 14.91
CA LEU A 24 -8.19 -7.20 13.92
C LEU A 24 -7.35 -8.28 13.19
N ASP A 25 -6.85 -9.29 13.90
CA ASP A 25 -6.10 -10.41 13.31
C ASP A 25 -6.94 -11.21 12.30
N LEU A 26 -8.22 -11.50 12.62
CA LEU A 26 -9.13 -12.16 11.68
C LEU A 26 -9.46 -11.24 10.50
N ARG A 27 -9.69 -9.95 10.74
CA ARG A 27 -9.95 -8.99 9.65
C ARG A 27 -8.74 -8.85 8.71
N GLN A 28 -7.53 -8.84 9.25
CA GLN A 28 -6.27 -8.84 8.50
C GLN A 28 -6.09 -10.13 7.66
N LYS A 29 -6.61 -11.27 8.14
CA LYS A 29 -6.63 -12.55 7.41
C LYS A 29 -7.69 -12.61 6.30
N GLY A 30 -8.43 -11.53 6.06
CA GLY A 30 -9.38 -11.39 4.95
C GLY A 30 -10.83 -11.79 5.28
N PHE A 31 -11.14 -12.20 6.51
CA PHE A 31 -12.52 -12.48 6.92
C PHE A 31 -13.35 -11.20 6.89
N SER A 32 -14.56 -11.25 6.36
CA SER A 32 -15.52 -10.13 6.36
C SER A 32 -15.99 -9.79 7.79
N GLN A 33 -16.53 -8.57 7.97
CA GLN A 33 -17.09 -8.18 9.27
C GLN A 33 -18.21 -9.12 9.76
N ILE A 34 -18.97 -9.72 8.84
CA ILE A 34 -20.06 -10.65 9.17
C ILE A 34 -19.46 -11.98 9.65
N GLU A 35 -18.48 -12.53 8.95
CA GLU A 35 -17.83 -13.79 9.34
C GLU A 35 -17.12 -13.67 10.70
N VAL A 36 -16.46 -12.54 10.97
CA VAL A 36 -15.82 -12.30 12.27
C VAL A 36 -16.86 -12.16 13.39
N ALA A 37 -17.98 -11.46 13.12
CA ALA A 37 -19.09 -11.31 14.06
C ALA A 37 -19.68 -12.68 14.46
N GLU A 38 -19.93 -13.55 13.48
CA GLU A 38 -20.43 -14.91 13.71
C GLU A 38 -19.42 -15.76 14.50
N LYS A 39 -18.14 -15.72 14.10
CA LYS A 39 -17.07 -16.54 14.71
C LYS A 39 -16.78 -16.16 16.16
N LEU A 40 -16.81 -14.86 16.47
CA LEU A 40 -16.54 -14.34 17.81
C LEU A 40 -17.80 -14.10 18.64
N LYS A 41 -19.00 -14.34 18.06
CA LYS A 41 -20.31 -14.11 18.70
C LYS A 41 -20.46 -12.67 19.23
N ILE A 42 -20.08 -11.71 18.41
CA ILE A 42 -20.18 -10.27 18.68
C ILE A 42 -20.98 -9.59 17.58
N ASP A 43 -21.46 -8.37 17.83
CA ASP A 43 -22.23 -7.65 16.82
C ASP A 43 -21.34 -7.14 15.68
N ARG A 44 -21.77 -7.34 14.43
CA ARG A 44 -21.10 -6.76 13.24
C ARG A 44 -20.98 -5.24 13.33
N SER A 45 -21.95 -4.58 13.95
CA SER A 45 -21.93 -3.13 14.17
C SER A 45 -20.83 -2.71 15.17
N PHE A 46 -20.48 -3.55 16.14
CA PHE A 46 -19.37 -3.29 17.05
C PHE A 46 -18.04 -3.35 16.31
N ILE A 47 -17.83 -4.36 15.46
CA ILE A 47 -16.62 -4.47 14.64
C ILE A 47 -16.47 -3.24 13.73
N SER A 48 -17.55 -2.86 13.05
CA SER A 48 -17.54 -1.67 12.18
C SER A 48 -17.22 -0.38 12.97
N LYS A 49 -17.74 -0.23 14.18
CA LYS A 49 -17.42 0.94 15.04
C LYS A 49 -16.00 0.88 15.58
N LEU A 50 -15.50 -0.30 15.94
CA LEU A 50 -14.13 -0.51 16.40
C LEU A 50 -13.12 -0.15 15.31
N GLU A 51 -13.36 -0.64 14.08
CA GLU A 51 -12.56 -0.26 12.91
C GLU A 51 -12.62 1.25 12.70
N GLY A 52 -13.80 1.87 12.79
CA GLY A 52 -13.96 3.33 12.71
C GLY A 52 -13.28 4.11 13.84
N LEU A 53 -13.23 3.58 15.06
CA LEU A 53 -12.54 4.19 16.21
C LEU A 53 -11.02 4.15 16.06
N GLY A 54 -10.49 3.12 15.38
CA GLY A 54 -9.08 2.97 15.03
C GLY A 54 -8.74 3.41 13.61
N GLU A 55 -9.71 3.98 12.87
CA GLU A 55 -9.56 4.41 11.48
C GLU A 55 -8.66 5.64 11.46
N VAL A 56 -7.37 5.43 11.17
CA VAL A 56 -6.44 6.55 10.94
C VAL A 56 -6.69 7.18 9.57
N ARG A 57 -7.24 6.42 8.61
CA ARG A 57 -7.53 6.88 7.25
C ARG A 57 -8.67 6.12 6.58
N LYS A 58 -9.53 6.88 5.90
CA LYS A 58 -10.54 6.41 4.94
C LYS A 58 -10.19 6.97 3.56
N GLY A 59 -9.01 6.64 3.08
CA GLY A 59 -8.44 7.18 1.83
C GLY A 59 -8.39 6.15 0.73
N LYS A 60 -8.34 6.63 -0.52
CA LYS A 60 -7.98 5.85 -1.70
C LYS A 60 -6.76 4.96 -1.39
N ASN A 61 -6.80 3.69 -1.76
CA ASN A 61 -5.65 2.79 -1.59
C ASN A 61 -4.58 3.22 -2.60
N ILE A 62 -3.42 3.67 -2.12
CA ILE A 62 -2.33 4.22 -2.94
C ILE A 62 -1.18 3.21 -3.03
N ALA A 63 -0.64 3.03 -4.24
CA ALA A 63 0.62 2.31 -4.47
C ALA A 63 1.61 3.17 -5.25
N ALA A 64 2.88 2.74 -5.30
CA ALA A 64 3.91 3.41 -6.09
C ALA A 64 4.72 2.43 -6.96
N ILE A 65 5.09 2.85 -8.16
CA ILE A 65 5.97 2.10 -9.06
C ILE A 65 7.03 3.04 -9.61
N GLY A 66 8.30 2.62 -9.60
CA GLY A 66 9.41 3.49 -9.96
C GLY A 66 10.61 2.74 -10.51
N PHE A 67 11.05 3.09 -11.72
CA PHE A 67 12.33 2.63 -12.26
C PHE A 67 12.83 3.49 -13.44
N PRO A 68 14.15 3.78 -13.51
CA PRO A 68 15.20 3.48 -12.53
C PRO A 68 15.32 4.57 -11.45
N VAL A 69 15.37 4.19 -10.17
CA VAL A 69 15.39 5.12 -9.02
C VAL A 69 16.69 5.00 -8.22
N LYS A 70 17.45 6.10 -8.11
CA LYS A 70 18.74 6.14 -7.42
C LYS A 70 18.62 6.18 -5.90
N ASN A 71 17.83 7.11 -5.36
CA ASN A 71 17.61 7.32 -3.93
C ASN A 71 16.41 6.49 -3.41
N LYS A 72 16.38 5.21 -3.75
CA LYS A 72 15.27 4.30 -3.45
C LYS A 72 14.93 4.28 -1.95
N ASP A 73 15.93 4.19 -1.07
CA ASP A 73 15.71 4.14 0.37
C ASP A 73 14.98 5.39 0.90
N GLU A 74 15.31 6.57 0.38
CA GLU A 74 14.66 7.82 0.75
C GLU A 74 13.21 7.85 0.26
N VAL A 75 12.97 7.44 -0.98
CA VAL A 75 11.62 7.32 -1.54
C VAL A 75 10.78 6.34 -0.72
N GLU A 76 11.35 5.19 -0.33
CA GLU A 76 10.67 4.21 0.51
C GLU A 76 10.31 4.77 1.89
N GLN A 77 11.22 5.50 2.53
CA GLN A 77 10.96 6.14 3.82
C GLN A 77 9.81 7.13 3.74
N VAL A 78 9.77 7.94 2.68
CA VAL A 78 8.68 8.88 2.44
C VAL A 78 7.38 8.11 2.23
N LEU A 79 7.31 7.16 1.28
CA LEU A 79 6.09 6.39 1.03
C LEU A 79 5.54 5.73 2.32
N LYS A 80 6.41 5.10 3.12
CA LYS A 80 6.03 4.49 4.41
C LYS A 80 5.48 5.51 5.40
N SER A 81 6.06 6.71 5.47
CA SER A 81 5.57 7.77 6.37
C SER A 81 4.15 8.25 6.05
N TYR A 82 3.69 8.08 4.80
CA TYR A 82 2.32 8.37 4.36
C TYR A 82 1.39 7.13 4.38
N GLY A 83 1.88 6.00 4.89
CA GLY A 83 1.12 4.74 4.99
C GLY A 83 1.05 3.92 3.70
N ILE A 84 1.89 4.22 2.71
CA ILE A 84 1.96 3.50 1.44
C ILE A 84 2.93 2.33 1.58
N ASN A 85 2.38 1.12 1.68
CA ASN A 85 3.14 -0.10 1.96
C ASN A 85 3.28 -1.04 0.75
N TYR A 86 2.64 -0.73 -0.37
CA TYR A 86 2.76 -1.48 -1.61
C TYR A 86 3.47 -0.64 -2.66
N TYR A 87 4.71 -1.01 -2.98
CA TYR A 87 5.49 -0.33 -4.00
C TYR A 87 6.47 -1.26 -4.71
N LEU A 88 6.83 -0.90 -5.94
CA LEU A 88 7.88 -1.56 -6.72
C LEU A 88 8.89 -0.52 -7.18
N LEU A 89 10.04 -0.46 -6.50
CA LEU A 89 11.14 0.46 -6.81
C LEU A 89 12.38 -0.34 -7.19
N MET A 90 12.96 -0.03 -8.34
CA MET A 90 14.17 -0.70 -8.83
C MET A 90 15.20 0.30 -9.34
N THR A 91 16.47 0.02 -9.07
CA THR A 91 17.59 0.55 -9.84
C THR A 91 17.70 -0.15 -11.20
N GLU A 92 18.52 0.41 -12.09
CA GLU A 92 18.84 -0.16 -13.40
C GLU A 92 19.51 -1.53 -13.26
N GLU A 93 20.38 -1.69 -12.25
CA GLU A 93 21.06 -2.94 -11.93
C GLU A 93 20.06 -4.01 -11.43
N GLU A 94 19.22 -3.67 -10.45
CA GLU A 94 18.18 -4.56 -9.93
C GLU A 94 17.23 -5.01 -11.05
N ARG A 95 16.81 -4.08 -11.91
CA ARG A 95 15.96 -4.39 -13.07
C ARG A 95 16.64 -5.36 -14.04
N ASN A 96 17.90 -5.11 -14.38
CA ASN A 96 18.64 -5.97 -15.31
C ASN A 96 18.85 -7.37 -14.71
N SER A 97 19.18 -7.45 -13.41
CA SER A 97 19.29 -8.73 -12.68
C SER A 97 17.96 -9.49 -12.67
N PHE A 98 16.85 -8.79 -12.40
CA PHE A 98 15.51 -9.34 -12.42
C PHE A 98 15.12 -9.91 -13.79
N ILE A 99 15.39 -9.17 -14.87
CA ILE A 99 15.09 -9.62 -16.24
C ILE A 99 15.98 -10.82 -16.62
N ASN A 100 17.28 -10.76 -16.31
CA ASN A 100 18.25 -11.79 -16.73
C ASN A 100 18.13 -13.10 -15.95
N SER A 101 17.54 -13.06 -14.75
CA SER A 101 17.35 -14.24 -13.90
C SER A 101 16.10 -15.06 -14.27
N LEU A 102 15.26 -14.58 -15.19
CA LEU A 102 13.97 -15.18 -15.51
C LEU A 102 13.89 -15.59 -16.99
N SER A 103 13.20 -16.70 -17.24
CA SER A 103 12.76 -17.02 -18.60
C SER A 103 11.67 -16.05 -19.07
N ALA A 104 11.51 -15.92 -20.38
CA ALA A 104 10.47 -15.07 -20.97
C ALA A 104 9.06 -15.40 -20.45
N ALA A 105 8.74 -16.69 -20.28
CA ALA A 105 7.44 -17.11 -19.76
C ALA A 105 7.23 -16.71 -18.30
N GLN A 106 8.27 -16.84 -17.45
CA GLN A 106 8.20 -16.41 -16.05
C GLN A 106 8.05 -14.90 -15.94
N LEU A 107 8.79 -14.15 -16.75
CA LEU A 107 8.72 -12.70 -16.77
C LEU A 107 7.30 -12.23 -17.15
N LEU A 108 6.68 -12.83 -18.17
CA LEU A 108 5.30 -12.52 -18.56
C LEU A 108 4.31 -12.79 -17.43
N ASN A 109 4.43 -13.92 -16.73
CA ASN A 109 3.55 -14.26 -15.61
C ASN A 109 3.69 -13.25 -14.46
N ILE A 110 4.92 -12.95 -14.05
CA ILE A 110 5.19 -12.01 -12.95
C ILE A 110 4.72 -10.59 -13.32
N MET A 111 4.95 -10.14 -14.56
CA MET A 111 4.44 -8.85 -15.02
C MET A 111 2.91 -8.80 -14.99
N GLY A 112 2.24 -9.89 -15.38
CA GLY A 112 0.78 -10.00 -15.28
C GLY A 112 0.28 -9.91 -13.84
N GLU A 113 0.96 -10.57 -12.90
CA GLU A 113 0.65 -10.49 -11.46
C GLU A 113 0.84 -9.07 -10.93
N TYR A 114 1.94 -8.40 -11.25
CA TYR A 114 2.14 -7.00 -10.86
C TYR A 114 1.03 -6.10 -11.39
N ILE A 115 0.71 -6.19 -12.69
CA ILE A 115 -0.37 -5.39 -13.28
C ILE A 115 -1.69 -5.63 -12.54
N ASN A 116 -2.06 -6.89 -12.29
CA ASN A 116 -3.28 -7.23 -11.57
C ASN A 116 -3.30 -6.69 -10.14
N ASN A 117 -2.17 -6.73 -9.43
CA ASN A 117 -2.07 -6.20 -8.08
C ASN A 117 -2.17 -4.67 -8.08
N PHE A 118 -1.46 -3.98 -8.97
CA PHE A 118 -1.49 -2.51 -9.07
C PHE A 118 -2.89 -1.99 -9.50
N LYS A 119 -3.65 -2.76 -10.27
CA LYS A 119 -5.04 -2.44 -10.63
C LYS A 119 -6.01 -2.41 -9.45
N MET A 120 -5.67 -3.02 -8.32
CA MET A 120 -6.52 -3.02 -7.11
C MET A 120 -6.41 -1.72 -6.31
N PHE A 121 -5.49 -0.83 -6.68
CA PHE A 121 -5.28 0.47 -6.02
C PHE A 121 -6.09 1.55 -6.73
N ASP A 122 -6.58 2.50 -5.96
CA ASP A 122 -7.32 3.64 -6.48
C ASP A 122 -6.38 4.64 -7.17
N ILE A 123 -5.16 4.81 -6.62
CA ILE A 123 -4.10 5.67 -7.17
C ILE A 123 -2.78 4.89 -7.25
N VAL A 124 -2.06 5.05 -8.36
CA VAL A 124 -0.69 4.59 -8.52
C VAL A 124 0.22 5.77 -8.86
N ILE A 125 1.22 6.03 -8.02
CA ILE A 125 2.28 7.01 -8.30
C ILE A 125 3.34 6.32 -9.16
N ALA A 126 3.46 6.73 -10.42
CA ALA A 126 4.39 6.19 -11.39
C ALA A 126 5.59 7.11 -11.60
N MET A 127 6.79 6.61 -11.31
CA MET A 127 8.07 7.28 -11.48
C MET A 127 8.85 6.61 -12.63
N GLY A 128 9.17 7.35 -13.68
CA GLY A 128 9.89 6.75 -14.80
C GLY A 128 10.04 7.65 -16.00
N SER A 129 10.61 7.10 -17.07
CA SER A 129 10.73 7.82 -18.35
C SER A 129 9.36 8.11 -18.97
N ASP A 130 9.23 9.20 -19.74
CA ASP A 130 7.99 9.60 -20.42
C ASP A 130 7.27 8.44 -21.14
N PHE A 131 8.04 7.59 -21.82
CA PHE A 131 7.49 6.42 -22.54
C PHE A 131 6.89 5.37 -21.59
N ARG A 132 7.52 5.11 -20.44
CA ARG A 132 7.04 4.16 -19.42
C ARG A 132 5.82 4.70 -18.68
N LEU A 133 5.78 6.02 -18.44
CA LEU A 133 4.61 6.66 -17.84
C LEU A 133 3.35 6.48 -18.69
N ASN A 134 3.49 6.52 -20.02
CA ASN A 134 2.38 6.22 -20.93
C ASN A 134 1.92 4.76 -20.84
N TRP A 135 2.84 3.81 -20.63
CA TRP A 135 2.48 2.42 -20.41
C TRP A 135 1.66 2.22 -19.15
N PHE A 136 2.07 2.83 -18.02
CA PHE A 136 1.30 2.71 -16.78
C PHE A 136 -0.12 3.26 -16.94
N LYS A 137 -0.29 4.40 -17.60
CA LYS A 137 -1.61 4.95 -17.93
C LYS A 137 -2.46 4.04 -18.82
N ALA A 138 -1.83 3.26 -19.70
CA ALA A 138 -2.52 2.37 -20.62
C ALA A 138 -2.86 1.01 -20.00
N PHE A 139 -2.04 0.51 -19.08
CA PHE A 139 -2.18 -0.82 -18.48
C PHE A 139 -2.94 -0.82 -17.15
N LEU A 140 -2.95 0.29 -16.41
CA LEU A 140 -3.61 0.42 -15.13
C LEU A 140 -4.97 1.10 -15.32
N ASP A 141 -6.05 0.48 -14.84
CA ASP A 141 -7.41 1.02 -14.91
C ASP A 141 -7.73 1.96 -13.74
N CYS A 142 -6.70 2.54 -13.10
CA CYS A 142 -6.79 3.40 -11.94
C CYS A 142 -6.17 4.79 -12.21
N GLU A 143 -6.26 5.69 -11.22
CA GLU A 143 -5.67 7.01 -11.35
C GLU A 143 -4.14 6.93 -11.27
N VAL A 144 -3.45 7.28 -12.36
CA VAL A 144 -1.98 7.25 -12.42
C VAL A 144 -1.42 8.67 -12.33
N ILE A 145 -0.74 8.97 -11.22
CA ILE A 145 -0.01 10.23 -11.02
C ILE A 145 1.44 10.01 -11.42
N THR A 146 1.97 10.86 -12.29
CA THR A 146 3.29 10.63 -12.89
C THR A 146 4.34 11.61 -12.38
N ILE A 147 5.51 11.08 -12.03
CA ILE A 147 6.74 11.83 -11.75
C ILE A 147 7.75 11.49 -12.86
N PRO A 148 7.96 12.38 -13.84
CA PRO A 148 8.85 12.11 -14.96
C PRO A 148 10.32 12.16 -14.52
N LEU A 149 11.04 11.07 -14.78
CA LEU A 149 12.49 10.96 -14.52
C LEU A 149 13.34 11.33 -15.75
N GLY A 150 12.69 11.66 -16.88
CA GLY A 150 13.34 12.12 -18.11
C GLY A 150 12.92 11.35 -19.37
N LYS A 151 13.61 11.63 -20.48
CA LYS A 151 13.30 11.03 -21.79
C LYS A 151 13.85 9.61 -21.90
N SER A 152 13.04 8.73 -22.50
CA SER A 152 13.48 7.36 -22.81
C SER A 152 14.51 7.35 -23.96
N PRO A 153 15.50 6.43 -23.95
CA PRO A 153 15.78 5.45 -22.90
C PRO A 153 16.61 6.06 -21.76
N LEU A 154 16.18 5.82 -20.52
CA LEU A 154 17.02 6.07 -19.35
C LEU A 154 18.10 4.98 -19.29
N LYS A 155 19.37 5.40 -19.19
CA LYS A 155 20.54 4.50 -19.15
C LYS A 155 21.19 4.40 -17.77
N TYR A 156 20.74 5.23 -16.83
CA TYR A 156 21.31 5.39 -15.50
C TYR A 156 20.18 5.65 -14.50
N ASP A 157 20.44 5.34 -13.24
CA ASP A 157 19.53 5.65 -12.14
C ASP A 157 19.32 7.15 -12.00
N VAL A 158 18.07 7.54 -11.77
CA VAL A 158 17.68 8.94 -11.62
C VAL A 158 17.24 9.21 -10.19
N GLU A 159 17.66 10.34 -9.65
CA GLU A 159 17.26 10.79 -8.33
C GLU A 159 15.83 11.35 -8.38
N VAL A 160 14.97 10.84 -7.51
CA VAL A 160 13.59 11.30 -7.36
C VAL A 160 13.58 12.50 -6.44
N ASP A 161 12.94 13.58 -6.85
CA ASP A 161 12.72 14.75 -6.01
C ASP A 161 11.76 14.41 -4.86
N ILE A 162 12.31 14.34 -3.65
CA ILE A 162 11.58 14.00 -2.42
C ILE A 162 10.55 15.07 -2.05
N GLU A 163 10.83 16.34 -2.32
CA GLU A 163 9.92 17.43 -2.01
C GLU A 163 8.74 17.46 -3.00
N GLU A 164 8.99 17.15 -4.27
CA GLU A 164 7.92 16.91 -5.24
C GLU A 164 7.04 15.72 -4.85
N LEU A 165 7.66 14.60 -4.45
CA LEU A 165 6.94 13.42 -3.98
C LEU A 165 6.04 13.72 -2.78
N LYS A 166 6.56 14.44 -1.77
CA LYS A 166 5.76 14.86 -0.60
C LYS A 166 4.60 15.74 -1.00
N LYS A 167 4.79 16.74 -1.87
CA LYS A 167 3.70 17.61 -2.35
C LYS A 167 2.59 16.84 -3.05
N ILE A 168 2.97 15.86 -3.89
CA ILE A 168 1.99 14.99 -4.54
C ILE A 168 1.22 14.19 -3.48
N LEU A 169 1.94 13.58 -2.54
CA LEU A 169 1.34 12.81 -1.46
C LEU A 169 0.40 13.68 -0.63
N ASP A 170 0.81 14.85 -0.17
CA ASP A 170 -0.04 15.79 0.58
C ASP A 170 -1.35 16.09 -0.18
N SER A 171 -1.28 16.30 -1.51
CA SER A 171 -2.46 16.62 -2.32
C SER A 171 -3.48 15.49 -2.49
N ILE A 172 -3.06 14.24 -2.28
CA ILE A 172 -3.93 13.05 -2.42
C ILE A 172 -4.24 12.38 -1.08
N VAL A 173 -3.59 12.86 -0.01
CA VAL A 173 -3.65 12.26 1.32
C VAL A 173 -4.65 12.96 2.25
N GLU A 174 -5.10 14.17 1.90
CA GLU A 174 -6.18 14.91 2.58
C GLU A 174 -7.52 14.16 2.63
#